data_AF-A0A534WXX2-F1
#
_entry.id   AF-A0A534WXX2-F1
#
_cell.length_a   1.000
_cell.length_b   1.000
_cell.length_c   1.000
_cell.angle_alpha   90.00
_cell.angle_beta   90.00
_cell.angle_gamma   90.00
#
_symmetry.space_group_name_H-M   'P 1'
#
loop_
_entity.id
_entity.type
_entity.pdbx_description
1 polymer ?
#
loop_
_entity_poly.entity_id
_entity_poly.type
_entity_poly.pdbx_seq_one_letter_code
_entity_poly.pdbx_strand_id
1 'polypeptide(L)'
;MNQVTIQMRQVTREARLPEPVPASPWLNPTQLDRPSFLLSFPFSYSTRVANNPWMQDLPPDRREPDFKRATVQFLELYRYLAGEALIYQLPTPRGADLQDLVFTANLGIVLEHLPDKNTVVISNFASEPR
;
A
#
# COMPACT_ATOMS: atom_id res chain seq x y z
N MET A 1 25.13 68.44 -37.17
CA MET A 1 25.13 67.41 -36.10
C MET A 1 23.73 66.81 -36.07
N ASN A 2 23.49 65.71 -36.80
CA ASN A 2 22.17 65.08 -36.88
C ASN A 2 22.07 63.98 -35.85
N GLN A 3 21.16 64.11 -34.88
CA GLN A 3 20.87 63.05 -33.92
C GLN A 3 19.90 62.04 -34.54
N VAL A 4 20.36 60.82 -34.72
CA VAL A 4 19.52 59.66 -35.07
C VAL A 4 18.92 59.13 -33.77
N THR A 5 17.59 59.14 -33.66
CA THR A 5 16.88 58.54 -32.53
C THR A 5 16.51 57.10 -32.88
N ILE A 6 17.12 56.12 -32.21
CA ILE A 6 16.78 54.70 -32.33
C ILE A 6 15.69 54.38 -31.30
N GLN A 7 14.50 54.04 -31.77
CA GLN A 7 13.42 53.53 -30.92
C GLN A 7 13.63 52.03 -30.68
N MET A 8 14.07 51.67 -29.47
CA MET A 8 14.07 50.27 -29.02
C MET A 8 12.62 49.83 -28.74
N ARG A 9 12.05 49.00 -29.61
CA ARG A 9 10.83 48.25 -29.27
C ARG A 9 11.17 47.22 -28.19
N GLN A 10 10.76 47.47 -26.96
CA GLN A 10 10.70 46.43 -25.94
C GLN A 10 9.64 45.41 -26.36
N VAL A 11 10.09 44.23 -26.79
CA VAL A 11 9.22 43.05 -26.91
C VAL A 11 9.19 42.42 -25.53
N THR A 12 8.24 42.84 -24.70
CA THR A 12 7.92 42.13 -23.45
C THR A 12 7.25 40.81 -23.85
N ARG A 13 8.06 39.75 -23.95
CA ARG A 13 7.53 38.39 -24.05
C ARG A 13 6.99 38.06 -22.67
N GLU A 14 5.71 38.33 -22.43
CA GLU A 14 5.02 37.84 -21.24
C GLU A 14 5.27 36.34 -21.14
N ALA A 15 6.00 35.94 -20.09
CA ALA A 15 6.23 34.53 -19.81
C ALA A 15 4.85 33.92 -19.55
N ARG A 16 4.38 33.10 -20.49
CA ARG A 16 3.14 32.36 -20.32
C ARG A 16 3.29 31.53 -19.04
N LEU A 17 2.49 31.83 -18.02
CA LEU A 17 2.46 31.04 -16.80
C LEU A 17 2.18 29.58 -17.22
N PRO A 18 2.92 28.60 -16.68
CA PRO A 18 2.68 27.21 -17.02
C PRO A 18 1.22 26.89 -16.72
N GLU A 19 0.53 26.25 -17.68
CA GLU A 19 -0.83 25.81 -17.44
C GLU A 19 -0.84 24.87 -16.23
N PRO A 20 -1.79 25.02 -15.30
CA PRO A 20 -1.88 24.14 -14.15
C PRO A 20 -2.05 22.71 -14.64
N VAL A 21 -1.09 21.85 -14.27
CA VAL A 21 -1.16 20.42 -14.59
C VAL A 21 -2.36 19.85 -13.83
N PRO A 22 -3.32 19.19 -14.51
CA PRO A 22 -4.44 18.58 -13.82
C PRO A 22 -3.92 17.54 -12.83
N ALA A 23 -4.24 17.72 -11.55
CA ALA A 23 -3.94 16.75 -10.52
C ALA A 23 -4.86 15.54 -10.65
N SER A 24 -4.41 14.37 -10.18
CA SER A 24 -5.29 13.21 -9.98
C SER A 24 -6.48 13.64 -9.11
N PRO A 25 -7.73 13.28 -9.48
CA PRO A 25 -8.89 13.54 -8.64
C PRO A 25 -8.89 12.68 -7.37
N TRP A 26 -8.09 11.60 -7.33
CA TRP A 26 -7.96 10.70 -6.20
C TRP A 26 -6.66 10.93 -5.44
N LEU A 27 -6.77 10.96 -4.12
CA LEU A 27 -5.69 11.04 -3.14
C LEU A 27 -5.30 9.66 -2.60
N ASN A 28 -6.26 8.76 -2.45
CA ASN A 28 -6.05 7.42 -1.90
C ASN A 28 -7.05 6.39 -2.48
N PRO A 29 -6.84 5.08 -2.23
CA PRO A 29 -7.61 4.01 -2.88
C PRO A 29 -9.10 3.94 -2.50
N THR A 30 -9.50 4.48 -1.34
CA THR A 30 -10.91 4.44 -0.90
C THR A 30 -11.82 5.37 -1.72
N GLN A 31 -11.22 6.26 -2.51
CA GLN A 31 -11.90 7.17 -3.41
C GLN A 31 -12.13 6.58 -4.80
N LEU A 32 -11.68 5.34 -5.04
CA LEU A 32 -11.91 4.60 -6.28
C LEU A 32 -13.26 3.88 -6.23
N ASP A 33 -13.89 3.72 -7.39
CA ASP A 33 -15.10 2.89 -7.55
C ASP A 33 -14.79 1.38 -7.60
N ARG A 34 -13.50 1.02 -7.58
CA ARG A 34 -13.01 -0.35 -7.60
C ARG A 34 -12.42 -0.73 -6.23
N PRO A 35 -12.57 -1.99 -5.80
CA PRO A 35 -11.95 -2.45 -4.56
C PRO A 35 -10.44 -2.28 -4.57
N SER A 36 -9.88 -2.07 -3.38
CA SER A 36 -8.44 -1.98 -3.18
C SER A 36 -8.02 -2.83 -1.99
N PHE A 37 -6.94 -3.60 -2.15
CA PHE A 37 -6.44 -4.51 -1.12
C PHE A 37 -4.96 -4.26 -0.85
N LEU A 38 -4.57 -4.38 0.42
CA LEU A 38 -3.17 -4.48 0.83
C LEU A 38 -2.85 -5.93 1.15
N LEU A 39 -1.86 -6.50 0.48
CA LEU A 39 -1.37 -7.85 0.72
C LEU A 39 0.11 -7.81 1.09
N SER A 40 0.62 -8.85 1.74
CA SER A 40 2.06 -9.03 1.97
C SER A 40 2.45 -10.43 1.55
N PHE A 41 3.44 -10.53 0.67
CA PHE A 41 3.97 -11.82 0.22
C PHE A 41 4.59 -12.55 1.43
N PRO A 42 4.47 -13.89 1.55
CA PRO A 42 4.86 -14.63 2.76
C PRO A 42 6.39 -14.78 2.97
N PHE A 43 7.17 -13.70 2.80
CA PHE A 43 8.62 -13.70 3.04
C PHE A 43 8.99 -13.88 4.52
N SER A 44 8.17 -13.38 5.46
CA SER A 44 8.38 -13.53 6.91
C SER A 44 7.40 -14.50 7.58
N TYR A 45 6.61 -15.26 6.80
CA TYR A 45 5.61 -16.16 7.37
C TYR A 45 6.26 -17.23 8.26
N SER A 46 5.76 -17.38 9.48
CA SER A 46 6.21 -18.40 10.42
C SER A 46 5.04 -18.82 11.33
N THR A 47 5.26 -19.83 12.15
CA THR A 47 4.32 -20.30 13.19
C THR A 47 5.07 -20.65 14.48
N ARG A 48 6.28 -20.11 14.64
CA ARG A 48 7.18 -20.41 15.75
C ARG A 48 6.55 -20.05 17.08
N VAL A 49 5.88 -18.90 17.15
CA VAL A 49 5.12 -18.46 18.32
C VAL A 49 3.65 -18.79 18.11
N ALA A 50 3.10 -19.68 18.96
CA ALA A 50 1.68 -20.03 18.94
C ALA A 50 0.85 -18.93 19.63
N ASN A 51 0.36 -17.98 18.85
CA ASN A 51 -0.31 -16.78 19.35
C ASN A 51 -1.84 -16.78 19.24
N ASN A 52 -2.42 -17.87 18.74
CA ASN A 52 -3.86 -18.06 18.63
C ASN A 52 -4.25 -19.51 18.97
N PRO A 53 -5.52 -19.79 19.33
CA PRO A 53 -5.97 -21.11 19.77
C PRO A 53 -5.66 -22.23 18.75
N TRP A 54 -5.87 -21.97 17.45
CA TRP A 54 -5.58 -22.95 16.40
C TRP A 54 -4.11 -23.38 16.38
N MET A 55 -3.18 -22.46 16.63
CA MET A 55 -1.76 -22.80 16.77
C MET A 55 -1.45 -23.51 18.09
N GLN A 56 -2.15 -23.19 19.18
CA GLN A 56 -1.94 -23.85 20.47
C GLN A 56 -2.37 -25.33 20.46
N ASP A 57 -3.40 -25.65 19.67
CA ASP A 57 -3.92 -27.01 19.52
C ASP A 57 -3.03 -27.91 18.64
N LEU A 58 -2.08 -27.34 17.89
CA LEU A 58 -1.18 -28.08 17.01
C LEU A 58 0.17 -28.38 17.66
N PRO A 59 0.65 -29.63 17.59
CA PRO A 59 1.99 -29.95 18.05
C PRO A 59 3.04 -29.22 17.19
N PRO A 60 4.20 -28.82 17.74
CA PRO A 60 5.17 -27.96 17.06
C PRO A 60 5.60 -28.45 15.66
N ASP A 61 5.77 -29.76 15.50
CA ASP A 61 6.16 -30.42 14.25
C ASP A 61 5.12 -30.30 13.12
N ARG A 62 3.85 -30.00 13.48
CA ARG A 62 2.75 -29.81 12.51
C ARG A 62 2.43 -28.35 12.23
N ARG A 63 3.14 -27.42 12.86
CA ARG A 63 2.92 -25.98 12.65
C ARG A 63 3.73 -25.41 11.50
N GLU A 64 4.88 -26.02 11.18
CA GLU A 64 5.82 -25.51 10.19
C GLU A 64 5.16 -25.25 8.82
N PRO A 65 5.28 -24.01 8.30
CA PRO A 65 4.81 -23.68 6.96
C PRO A 65 5.49 -24.47 5.85
N ASP A 66 4.69 -24.97 4.91
CA ASP A 66 5.20 -25.28 3.57
C ASP A 66 5.29 -23.99 2.74
N PHE A 67 6.49 -23.42 2.65
CA PHE A 67 6.73 -22.15 1.95
C PHE A 67 6.43 -22.21 0.45
N LYS A 68 6.61 -23.38 -0.20
CA LYS A 68 6.28 -23.53 -1.63
C LYS A 68 4.78 -23.49 -1.81
N ARG A 69 4.05 -24.22 -0.97
CA ARG A 69 2.59 -24.22 -0.98
C ARG A 69 2.01 -22.85 -0.62
N ALA A 70 2.55 -22.19 0.41
CA ALA A 70 2.15 -20.84 0.80
C ALA A 70 2.36 -19.83 -0.34
N THR A 71 3.48 -19.94 -1.07
CA THR A 71 3.75 -19.10 -2.25
C THR A 71 2.71 -19.32 -3.35
N VAL A 72 2.41 -20.57 -3.69
CA VAL A 72 1.39 -20.89 -4.71
C VAL A 72 0.02 -20.34 -4.30
N GLN A 73 -0.40 -20.60 -3.06
CA GLN A 73 -1.69 -20.14 -2.53
C GLN A 73 -1.78 -18.61 -2.52
N PHE A 74 -0.71 -17.91 -2.15
CA PHE A 74 -0.66 -16.45 -2.21
C PHE A 74 -0.81 -15.95 -3.64
N LEU A 75 -0.07 -16.52 -4.60
CA LEU A 75 -0.12 -16.10 -6.00
C LEU A 75 -1.48 -16.40 -6.65
N GLU A 76 -2.14 -17.48 -6.26
CA GLU A 76 -3.51 -17.78 -6.69
C GLU A 76 -4.51 -16.72 -6.20
N LEU A 77 -4.44 -16.35 -4.91
CA LEU A 77 -5.27 -15.27 -4.34
C LEU A 77 -4.95 -13.92 -5.00
N TYR A 78 -3.66 -13.59 -5.13
CA TYR A 78 -3.21 -12.36 -5.77
C TYR A 78 -3.75 -12.26 -7.20
N ARG A 79 -3.61 -13.33 -8.00
CA ARG A 79 -4.13 -13.38 -9.38
C ARG A 79 -5.65 -13.18 -9.40
N TYR A 80 -6.37 -13.81 -8.48
CA TYR A 80 -7.82 -13.69 -8.38
C TYR A 80 -8.24 -12.24 -8.09
N LEU A 81 -7.64 -11.59 -7.08
CA LEU A 81 -7.98 -10.22 -6.71
C LEU A 81 -7.52 -9.19 -7.74
N ALA A 82 -6.31 -9.36 -8.30
CA ALA A 82 -5.75 -8.46 -9.30
C ALA A 82 -6.55 -8.41 -10.62
N GLY A 83 -7.47 -9.36 -10.84
CA GLY A 83 -8.39 -9.32 -11.99
C GLY A 83 -9.37 -8.15 -11.94
N GLU A 84 -9.75 -7.67 -10.76
CA GLU A 84 -10.85 -6.69 -10.59
C GLU A 84 -10.56 -5.56 -9.59
N ALA A 85 -9.40 -5.58 -8.92
CA ALA A 85 -9.06 -4.68 -7.82
C ALA A 85 -7.62 -4.13 -7.92
N LEU A 86 -7.40 -2.99 -7.28
CA LEU A 86 -6.06 -2.44 -7.09
C LEU A 86 -5.36 -3.16 -5.93
N ILE A 87 -4.18 -3.73 -6.18
CA ILE A 87 -3.42 -4.49 -5.17
C ILE A 87 -2.15 -3.74 -4.79
N TYR A 88 -2.03 -3.42 -3.50
CA TYR A 88 -0.81 -2.92 -2.89
C TYR A 88 -0.05 -4.07 -2.25
N GLN A 89 1.26 -4.10 -2.45
CA GLN A 89 2.16 -5.04 -1.80
C GLN A 89 2.89 -4.33 -0.66
N LEU A 90 2.65 -4.77 0.57
CA LEU A 90 3.39 -4.34 1.74
C LEU A 90 4.76 -5.01 1.75
N PRO A 91 5.87 -4.25 1.62
CA PRO A 91 7.20 -4.83 1.66
C PRO A 91 7.49 -5.44 3.03
N THR A 92 8.12 -6.61 3.03
CA THR A 92 8.66 -7.22 4.23
C THR A 92 10.00 -6.58 4.55
N PRO A 93 10.19 -5.91 5.70
CA PRO A 93 11.48 -5.34 6.05
C PRO A 93 12.53 -6.44 6.19
N ARG A 94 13.76 -6.14 5.78
CA ARG A 94 14.86 -7.11 5.83
C ARG A 94 15.16 -7.50 7.28
N GLY A 95 15.21 -8.79 7.56
CA GLY A 95 15.49 -9.31 8.90
C GLY A 95 14.35 -9.10 9.90
N ALA A 96 13.15 -8.72 9.44
CA ALA A 96 11.99 -8.58 10.29
C ALA A 96 11.45 -9.95 10.71
N ASP A 97 11.28 -10.14 12.01
CA ASP A 97 10.70 -11.33 12.63
C ASP A 97 9.18 -11.16 12.80
N LEU A 98 8.51 -10.75 11.71
CA LEU A 98 7.08 -10.44 11.68
C LEU A 98 6.32 -11.65 11.14
N GLN A 99 6.13 -12.63 12.01
CA GLN A 99 5.48 -13.92 11.75
C GLN A 99 4.16 -13.76 10.96
N ASP A 100 3.34 -12.80 11.41
CA ASP A 100 1.96 -12.63 10.97
C ASP A 100 1.77 -11.48 9.98
N LEU A 101 2.85 -10.91 9.40
CA LEU A 101 2.76 -9.77 8.49
C LEU A 101 1.91 -10.06 7.25
N VAL A 102 1.85 -11.33 6.83
CA VAL A 102 1.01 -11.84 5.73
C VAL A 102 -0.50 -11.58 5.99
N PHE A 103 -0.91 -11.47 7.27
CA PHE A 103 -2.28 -11.20 7.68
C PHE A 103 -2.55 -9.69 7.80
N THR A 104 -2.41 -8.99 6.67
CA THR A 104 -2.56 -7.52 6.56
C THR A 104 -3.92 -6.99 7.01
N ALA A 105 -4.96 -7.82 6.99
CA ALA A 105 -6.30 -7.49 7.50
C ALA A 105 -6.27 -7.04 8.97
N ASN A 106 -5.25 -7.46 9.72
CA ASN A 106 -5.14 -7.11 11.12
C ASN A 106 -4.38 -5.80 11.36
N LEU A 107 -3.82 -5.14 10.34
CA LEU A 107 -3.03 -3.90 10.50
C LEU A 107 -3.89 -2.71 10.94
N GLY A 108 -5.19 -2.77 10.67
CA GLY A 108 -6.12 -1.71 11.03
C GLY A 108 -7.44 -1.85 10.29
N ILE A 109 -8.28 -0.82 10.42
CA ILE A 109 -9.58 -0.73 9.75
C ILE A 109 -9.62 0.59 8.99
N VAL A 110 -9.98 0.51 7.72
CA VAL A 110 -10.22 1.68 6.86
C VAL A 110 -11.69 2.10 6.97
N LEU A 111 -11.94 3.37 7.29
CA LEU A 111 -13.30 3.88 7.53
C LEU A 111 -13.89 4.51 6.26
N GLU A 112 -14.18 3.67 5.26
CA GLU A 112 -14.65 4.12 3.92
C GLU A 112 -16.02 4.82 3.92
N HIS A 113 -16.79 4.67 5.00
CA HIS A 113 -18.11 5.29 5.16
C HIS A 113 -18.04 6.77 5.58
N LEU A 114 -16.87 7.27 5.99
CA LEU A 114 -16.71 8.67 6.37
C LEU A 114 -16.67 9.57 5.12
N PRO A 115 -17.20 10.81 5.18
CA PRO A 115 -17.33 11.67 4.00
C PRO A 115 -16.02 11.99 3.28
N ASP A 116 -14.91 12.05 4.01
CA ASP A 116 -13.59 12.37 3.46
C ASP A 116 -12.92 11.18 2.78
N LYS A 117 -13.36 9.95 3.09
CA LYS A 117 -12.77 8.70 2.64
C LYS A 117 -11.24 8.73 2.79
N ASN A 118 -10.74 9.08 3.98
CA ASN A 118 -9.31 9.24 4.20
C ASN A 118 -8.87 8.91 5.64
N THR A 119 -9.67 8.10 6.35
CA THR A 119 -9.44 7.78 7.75
C THR A 119 -9.15 6.29 7.94
N VAL A 120 -8.11 6.00 8.72
CA VAL A 120 -7.72 4.65 9.14
C VAL A 120 -7.52 4.60 10.66
N VAL A 121 -7.95 3.51 11.28
CA VAL A 121 -7.59 3.16 12.65
C VAL A 121 -6.54 2.07 12.60
N ILE A 122 -5.35 2.33 13.15
CA ILE A 122 -4.23 1.39 13.14
C ILE A 122 -4.30 0.48 14.37
N SER A 123 -4.04 -0.80 14.17
CA SER A 123 -4.00 -1.78 15.25
C SER A 123 -2.83 -1.54 16.19
N ASN A 124 -3.08 -1.77 17.48
CA ASN A 124 -2.05 -1.83 18.51
C ASN A 124 -1.99 -3.26 19.04
N PHE A 125 -0.98 -4.03 18.63
CA PHE A 125 -0.89 -5.45 18.98
C PHE A 125 -0.40 -5.64 20.43
N ALA A 126 -1.05 -6.56 21.15
CA ALA A 126 -0.65 -6.95 22.49
C ALA A 126 0.29 -8.18 22.52
N SER A 127 0.42 -8.90 21.41
CA SER A 127 1.21 -10.12 21.30
C SER A 127 2.57 -9.82 20.67
N GLU A 128 3.67 -10.28 21.27
CA GLU A 128 5.03 -10.08 20.78
C GLU A 128 5.31 -10.44 19.30
N PRO A 129 4.72 -11.50 18.68
CA PRO A 129 5.04 -11.85 17.29
C PRO A 129 4.37 -10.94 16.22
N ARG A 130 3.80 -9.79 16.62
CA ARG A 130 2.98 -8.92 15.77
C ARG A 130 3.29 -7.44 15.95
#